data_AF-A0A6P0VM07-F1
#
_entry.id   AF-A0A6P0VM07-F1
#
_cell.length_a   1.000
_cell.length_b   1.000
_cell.length_c   1.000
_cell.angle_alpha   90.00
_cell.angle_beta   90.00
_cell.angle_gamma   90.00
#
_symmetry.space_group_name_H-M   'P 1'
#
loop_
_entity.id
_entity.type
_entity.pdbx_description
1 polymer ?
#
loop_
_entity_poly.entity_id
_entity_poly.type
_entity_poly.pdbx_seq_one_letter_code
_entity_poly.pdbx_strand_id
1 'polypeptide(L)' 'NNRLKVIKRCAFGFRSFDNFQKRALLFWHIPDSLA' A
#
# COMPACT_ATOMS: atom_id res chain seq x y z
N ASN A 1 7.70 -8.13 -8.25
CA ASN A 1 8.22 -8.04 -6.86
C ASN A 1 7.91 -6.71 -6.15
N ASN A 2 7.82 -5.56 -6.85
CA ASN A 2 7.45 -4.26 -6.24
C ASN A 2 6.07 -4.25 -5.56
N ARG A 3 5.05 -4.87 -6.16
CA ARG A 3 3.69 -4.92 -5.58
C ARG A 3 3.65 -5.64 -4.23
N LEU A 4 4.40 -6.73 -4.05
CA LEU A 4 4.50 -7.43 -2.76
C LEU A 4 5.20 -6.55 -1.70
N LYS A 5 6.22 -5.78 -2.10
CA LYS A 5 6.89 -4.81 -1.21
C LYS A 5 5.94 -3.68 -0.80
N VAL A 6 5.12 -3.16 -1.73
CA VAL A 6 4.09 -2.15 -1.46
C VAL A 6 3.08 -2.68 -0.44
N ILE A 7 2.57 -3.90 -0.62
CA ILE A 7 1.65 -4.53 0.34
C ILE A 7 2.28 -4.63 1.73
N LYS A 8 3.53 -5.10 1.82
CA LYS A 8 4.27 -5.19 3.10
C LYS A 8 4.47 -3.82 3.75
N ARG A 9 4.73 -2.76 2.96
CA ARG A 9 4.85 -1.37 3.45
C ARG A 9 3.51 -0.79 3.89
N CYS A 10 2.41 -1.12 3.20
CA CYS A 10 1.06 -0.72 3.62
C CYS A 10 0.64 -1.40 4.93
N ALA A 11 1.13 -2.61 5.18
CA ALA A 11 0.94 -3.33 6.44
C ALA A 11 1.88 -2.86 7.57
N PHE A 12 2.83 -1.96 7.30
CA PHE A 12 3.65 -1.38 8.37
C PHE A 12 2.78 -0.47 9.26
N GLY A 13 2.76 -0.76 10.56
CA GLY A 13 1.87 -0.09 11.52
C GLY A 13 0.40 -0.52 11.40
N PHE A 14 0.13 -1.74 10.93
CA PHE A 14 -1.22 -2.28 10.77
C PHE A 14 -2.00 -2.21 12.10
N ARG A 15 -2.91 -1.24 12.19
CA ARG A 15 -3.78 -1.01 13.35
C ARG A 15 -5.26 -1.22 13.03
N SER A 16 -5.62 -1.12 11.76
CA SER A 16 -6.97 -1.37 11.24
C SER A 16 -6.87 -1.85 9.78
N PHE A 17 -7.71 -2.83 9.43
CA PHE A 17 -7.83 -3.33 8.07
C PHE A 17 -8.29 -2.24 7.08
N ASP A 18 -9.18 -1.34 7.53
CA ASP A 18 -9.66 -0.22 6.73
C ASP A 18 -8.52 0.73 6.32
N ASN A 19 -7.64 1.08 7.25
CA ASN A 19 -6.46 1.92 6.97
C ASN A 19 -5.47 1.22 6.02
N PHE A 20 -5.29 -0.08 6.18
CA PHE A 20 -4.47 -0.88 5.26
C PHE A 20 -5.06 -0.90 3.85
N GLN A 21 -6.36 -1.14 3.73
CA GLN A 21 -7.06 -1.21 2.45
C GLN A 21 -7.00 0.14 1.72
N LYS A 22 -7.25 1.25 2.42
CA LYS A 22 -7.11 2.61 1.86
C LYS A 22 -5.71 2.87 1.33
N ARG A 23 -4.67 2.54 2.11
CA ARG A 23 -3.26 2.70 1.70
C ARG A 23 -2.93 1.81 0.49
N ALA A 24 -3.33 0.54 0.53
CA ALA A 24 -3.06 -0.40 -0.56
C ALA A 24 -3.71 0.04 -1.87
N LEU A 25 -4.97 0.49 -1.85
CA LEU A 25 -5.67 1.01 -3.03
C LEU A 25 -5.00 2.28 -3.56
N LEU A 26 -4.62 3.21 -2.67
CA LEU A 26 -3.92 4.43 -3.08
C LEU A 26 -2.64 4.11 -3.85
N PHE A 27 -1.78 3.24 -3.30
CA PHE A 27 -0.54 2.84 -3.96
C PHE A 27 -0.74 1.95 -5.20
N TRP A 28 -1.91 1.33 -5.36
CA TRP A 28 -2.21 0.52 -6.55
C TRP A 28 -2.61 1.38 -7.76
N HIS A 29 -3.19 2.56 -7.50
CA HIS A 29 -3.65 3.49 -8.53
C HIS A 29 -2.69 4.65 -8.79
N ILE A 30 -1.71 4.90 -7.90
CA ILE A 30 -0.64 5.85 -8.16
C ILE A 30 0.34 5.22 -9.15
N PRO A 31 0.58 5.84 -10.32
CA PRO A 31 1.59 5.35 -11.25
C PRO A 31 2.98 5.44 -10.61
N ASP A 32 3.84 4.44 -10.89
CA ASP A 32 5.23 4.33 -10.37
C ASP A 32 6.08 5.61 -10.57
N SER A 33 5.66 6.55 -11.43
CA SER A 33 6.33 7.85 -11.62
C SER A 33 6.25 8.81 -10.44
N LEU A 34 5.41 8.52 -9.43
CA LEU A 34 5.14 9.39 -8.28
C LEU A 34 5.42 8.72 -6.92
N ALA A 35 5.97 7.50 -6.91
CA ALA A 35 6.10 6.65 -5.72
C ALA A 35 7.55 6.45 -5.23
#